data_AF-A0A5E4SN29-F1
#
_entry.id   AF-A0A5E4SN29-F1
#
_cell.length_a   1.000
_cell.length_b   1.000
_cell.length_c   1.000
_cell.angle_alpha   90.00
_cell.angle_beta   90.00
_cell.angle_gamma   90.00
#
_symmetry.space_group_name_H-M   'P 1'
#
loop_
_entity.id
_entity.type
_entity.pdbx_description
1 polymer ?
#
loop_
_entity_poly.entity_id
_entity_poly.type
_entity_poly.pdbx_seq_one_letter_code
_entity_poly.pdbx_strand_id
1 'polypeptide(L)'
;MLSLRLHWYALETSRVLRRHWQVLCLTIMLVLPSMPVFAQARILGAPVLATLAPARGVEWQFLWVHALEAVGVLWVLAQRRAISGGSFATFTRSLPVPAWRLRGVDAAVVALASTPLLLSVAAALVALAFTPENGIPSFYVLDLTLITLGAQLAVLNRSLRNAVPLVTANALLVAGLQTSGSLAFSMLAGALGVSVWTLIRVPAVPAPRQWQLGSLQVIAPAAGLLSPSGWVQVGILRSHASTVTGRGALMAATAAATCYLSALWAFDIRAKALVLMAQAVILVIAAMHFRELSQAHHRAAHFTRSLPRRPIWQTLADIATVLCVAFVFVVIGPVFLAINGAMPFWQTPPLLLAGIPLVAVLRLPQRFAPRQSVLLGATLAALWVAAVWPYFVH
;
A
#
# COMPACT_ATOMS: atom_id res chain seq x y z
N MET A 1 29.24 -4.94 -8.42
CA MET A 1 27.83 -5.28 -8.78
C MET A 1 26.84 -4.63 -7.84
N LEU A 2 26.96 -4.82 -6.52
CA LEU A 2 26.13 -4.12 -5.53
C LEU A 2 26.19 -2.60 -5.69
N SER A 3 27.40 -2.01 -5.77
CA SER A 3 27.59 -0.57 -5.97
C SER A 3 26.86 -0.01 -7.21
N LEU A 4 26.95 -0.68 -8.35
CA LEU A 4 26.25 -0.31 -9.59
C LEU A 4 24.73 -0.44 -9.46
N ARG A 5 24.24 -1.51 -8.81
CA ARG A 5 22.81 -1.69 -8.51
C ARG A 5 22.28 -0.60 -7.59
N LEU A 6 23.04 -0.24 -6.56
CA LEU A 6 22.73 0.84 -5.62
C LEU A 6 22.74 2.20 -6.30
N HIS A 7 23.68 2.46 -7.21
CA HIS A 7 23.72 3.70 -7.98
C HIS A 7 22.46 3.88 -8.85
N TRP A 8 22.07 2.84 -9.59
CA TRP A 8 20.84 2.86 -10.39
C TRP A 8 19.57 2.99 -9.54
N TYR A 9 19.53 2.27 -8.40
CA TYR A 9 18.45 2.40 -7.44
C TYR A 9 18.37 3.84 -6.88
N ALA A 10 19.50 4.44 -6.51
CA ALA A 10 19.57 5.82 -6.00
C ALA A 10 19.14 6.83 -7.06
N LEU A 11 19.54 6.67 -8.32
CA LEU A 11 19.10 7.55 -9.41
C LEU A 11 17.59 7.52 -9.57
N GLU A 12 17.00 6.33 -9.61
CA GLU A 12 15.56 6.19 -9.87
C GLU A 12 14.71 6.57 -8.66
N THR A 13 15.17 6.24 -7.44
CA THR A 13 14.52 6.68 -6.20
C THR A 13 14.68 8.17 -5.95
N SER A 14 15.82 8.80 -6.28
CA SER A 14 16.02 10.24 -6.11
C SER A 14 15.01 11.08 -6.92
N ARG A 15 14.57 10.57 -8.07
CA ARG A 15 13.52 11.21 -8.89
C ARG A 15 12.16 11.12 -8.21
N VAL A 16 11.86 9.98 -7.58
CA VAL A 16 10.64 9.77 -6.79
C VAL A 16 10.67 10.59 -5.51
N LEU A 17 11.80 10.62 -4.81
CA LEU A 17 12.02 11.37 -3.57
C LEU A 17 11.87 12.87 -3.82
N ARG A 18 12.53 13.41 -4.86
CA ARG A 18 12.36 14.80 -5.30
C ARG A 18 10.94 15.15 -5.72
N ARG A 19 10.12 14.15 -6.07
CA ARG A 19 8.73 14.35 -6.45
C ARG A 19 7.78 14.33 -5.24
N HIS A 20 8.16 13.66 -4.14
CA HIS A 20 7.34 13.52 -2.93
C HIS A 20 8.01 14.11 -1.69
N TRP A 21 8.99 14.99 -1.85
CA TRP A 21 9.76 15.60 -0.76
C TRP A 21 8.85 16.31 0.24
N GLN A 22 7.74 16.90 -0.22
CA GLN A 22 6.75 17.54 0.62
C GLN A 22 6.10 16.57 1.60
N VAL A 23 5.76 15.36 1.14
CA VAL A 23 5.17 14.32 1.99
C VAL A 23 6.19 13.87 3.03
N LEU A 24 7.46 13.73 2.63
CA LEU A 24 8.54 13.38 3.55
C LEU A 24 8.73 14.46 4.63
N CYS A 25 8.81 15.73 4.25
CA CYS A 25 8.90 16.83 5.22
C CYS A 25 7.71 16.84 6.17
N LEU A 26 6.49 16.68 5.67
CA LEU A 26 5.29 16.62 6.51
C LEU A 26 5.31 15.41 7.46
N THR A 27 5.73 14.23 6.99
CA THR A 27 5.87 13.04 7.86
C THR A 27 6.96 13.20 8.90
N ILE A 28 8.08 13.86 8.56
CA ILE A 28 9.17 14.15 9.49
C ILE A 28 8.71 15.18 10.53
N MET A 29 7.95 16.21 10.12
CA MET A 29 7.39 17.19 11.05
C MET A 29 6.35 16.59 12.00
N LEU A 30 5.69 15.49 11.60
CA LEU A 30 4.81 14.73 12.48
C LEU A 30 5.56 14.00 13.60
N VAL A 31 6.87 13.79 13.47
CA VAL A 31 7.73 13.27 14.54
C VAL A 31 8.07 14.45 15.46
N LEU A 32 7.31 14.60 16.55
CA LEU A 32 7.48 15.72 17.49
C LEU A 32 8.90 15.73 18.07
N PRO A 33 9.71 16.77 17.82
CA PRO A 33 11.09 16.87 18.34
C PRO A 33 11.17 16.90 19.88
N SER A 34 10.05 17.23 20.55
CA SER A 34 9.97 17.37 22.00
C SER A 34 9.66 16.08 22.76
N MET A 35 9.35 14.97 22.07
CA MET A 35 9.06 13.70 22.73
C MET A 35 10.34 12.94 23.10
N PRO A 36 10.38 12.27 24.28
CA PRO A 36 11.53 11.46 24.66
C PRO A 36 11.71 10.31 23.66
N VAL A 37 12.97 9.94 23.39
CA VAL A 37 13.36 8.93 22.38
C VAL A 37 12.60 7.61 22.58
N PHE A 38 12.34 7.22 23.83
CA PHE A 38 11.59 6.01 24.15
C PHE A 38 10.11 6.10 23.73
N ALA A 39 9.46 7.26 23.92
CA ALA A 39 8.08 7.46 23.46
C ALA A 39 8.01 7.47 21.93
N GLN A 40 8.98 8.10 21.26
CA GLN A 40 9.10 8.07 19.80
C GLN A 40 9.33 6.63 19.28
N ALA A 41 10.20 5.85 19.93
CA ALA A 41 10.46 4.47 19.56
C ALA A 41 9.20 3.60 19.74
N ARG A 42 8.43 3.80 20.81
CA ARG A 42 7.15 3.12 21.01
C ARG A 42 6.11 3.50 19.95
N ILE A 43 6.03 4.78 19.56
CA ILE A 43 5.09 5.23 18.52
C ILE A 43 5.48 4.66 17.14
N LEU A 44 6.76 4.73 16.78
CA LEU A 44 7.27 4.21 15.50
C LEU A 44 7.24 2.68 15.44
N GLY A 45 7.49 2.01 16.56
CA GLY A 45 7.42 0.57 16.72
C GLY A 45 6.00 0.04 16.98
N ALA A 46 5.02 0.89 17.26
CA ALA A 46 3.65 0.49 17.61
C ALA A 46 3.02 -0.51 16.62
N PRO A 47 3.18 -0.37 15.29
CA PRO A 47 2.64 -1.34 14.35
C PRO A 47 3.18 -2.75 14.57
N VAL A 48 4.46 -2.89 14.89
CA VAL A 48 5.11 -4.18 15.16
C VAL A 48 4.78 -4.68 16.57
N LEU A 49 4.77 -3.79 17.56
CA LEU A 49 4.45 -4.15 18.96
C LEU A 49 2.98 -4.51 19.16
N ALA A 50 2.07 -4.05 18.29
CA ALA A 50 0.64 -4.33 18.39
C ALA A 50 0.30 -5.83 18.28
N THR A 51 1.16 -6.65 17.67
CA THR A 51 0.98 -8.11 17.64
C THR A 51 1.29 -8.78 18.97
N LEU A 52 2.13 -8.14 19.80
CA LEU A 52 2.54 -8.63 21.10
C LEU A 52 1.54 -8.24 22.22
N ALA A 53 0.51 -7.46 21.90
CA ALA A 53 -0.47 -7.02 22.89
C ALA A 53 -1.27 -8.22 23.45
N PRO A 54 -1.17 -8.53 24.75
CA PRO A 54 -1.75 -9.75 25.34
C PRO A 54 -3.28 -9.75 25.38
N ALA A 55 -3.91 -8.60 25.22
CA ALA A 55 -5.36 -8.44 25.29
C ALA A 55 -6.12 -8.80 23.99
N ARG A 56 -5.43 -9.29 22.94
CA ARG A 56 -6.04 -9.52 21.62
C ARG A 56 -5.87 -10.98 21.18
N GLY A 57 -6.95 -11.57 20.68
CA GLY A 57 -7.00 -12.99 20.30
C GLY A 57 -6.16 -13.37 19.08
N VAL A 58 -6.05 -14.68 18.83
CA VAL A 58 -5.26 -15.29 17.73
C VAL A 58 -5.62 -14.70 16.37
N GLU A 59 -6.91 -14.50 16.10
CA GLU A 59 -7.41 -13.98 14.82
C GLU A 59 -6.89 -12.57 14.54
N TRP A 60 -6.82 -11.72 15.57
CA TRP A 60 -6.28 -10.38 15.46
C TRP A 60 -4.79 -10.41 15.13
N GLN A 61 -4.03 -11.25 15.82
CA GLN A 61 -2.59 -11.38 15.60
C GLN A 61 -2.30 -11.89 14.18
N PHE A 62 -3.01 -12.93 13.74
CA PHE A 62 -2.88 -13.48 12.39
C PHE A 62 -3.21 -12.45 11.31
N LEU A 63 -4.35 -11.75 11.45
CA LEU A 63 -4.75 -10.70 10.50
C LEU A 63 -3.74 -9.56 10.45
N TRP A 64 -3.23 -9.13 11.61
CA TRP A 64 -2.32 -8.00 11.70
C TRP A 64 -0.93 -8.32 11.16
N VAL A 65 -0.40 -9.52 11.41
CA VAL A 65 0.84 -10.02 10.80
C VAL A 65 0.73 -9.98 9.28
N HIS A 66 -0.34 -10.53 8.72
CA HIS A 66 -0.56 -10.50 7.27
C HIS A 66 -0.80 -9.09 6.72
N ALA A 67 -1.40 -8.19 7.50
CA ALA A 67 -1.52 -6.79 7.11
C ALA A 67 -0.14 -6.11 7.01
N LEU A 68 0.75 -6.32 7.99
CA LEU A 68 2.13 -5.81 7.95
C LEU A 68 2.92 -6.38 6.77
N GLU A 69 2.78 -7.68 6.50
CA GLU A 69 3.37 -8.32 5.32
C GLU A 69 2.84 -7.74 4.02
N ALA A 70 1.53 -7.57 3.90
CA ALA A 70 0.90 -6.99 2.72
C ALA A 70 1.40 -5.57 2.47
N VAL A 71 1.53 -4.75 3.51
CA VAL A 71 2.14 -3.41 3.43
C VAL A 71 3.58 -3.51 2.93
N GLY A 72 4.37 -4.42 3.49
CA GLY A 72 5.75 -4.67 3.06
C GLY A 72 5.86 -5.07 1.59
N VAL A 73 4.98 -5.97 1.14
CA VAL A 73 4.92 -6.43 -0.26
C VAL A 73 4.49 -5.30 -1.20
N LEU A 74 3.46 -4.53 -0.83
CA LEU A 74 2.96 -3.40 -1.62
C LEU A 74 4.03 -2.31 -1.79
N TRP A 75 4.77 -2.02 -0.72
CA TRP A 75 5.89 -1.09 -0.74
C TRP A 75 6.93 -1.48 -1.81
N VAL A 76 7.33 -2.74 -1.81
CA VAL A 76 8.30 -3.28 -2.77
C VAL A 76 7.73 -3.36 -4.19
N LEU A 77 6.45 -3.69 -4.35
CA LEU A 77 5.77 -3.70 -5.65
C LEU A 77 5.69 -2.31 -6.29
N ALA A 78 5.48 -1.26 -5.49
CA ALA A 78 5.48 0.12 -5.96
C ALA A 78 6.85 0.53 -6.51
N GLN A 79 7.94 -0.01 -5.95
CA GLN A 79 9.32 0.26 -6.34
C GLN A 79 9.94 -0.83 -7.22
N ARG A 80 9.15 -1.82 -7.67
CA ARG A 80 9.62 -3.03 -8.34
C ARG A 80 10.59 -2.75 -9.49
N ARG A 81 10.32 -1.75 -10.33
CA ARG A 81 11.18 -1.39 -11.46
C ARG A 81 12.55 -0.87 -11.03
N ALA A 82 12.60 -0.09 -9.94
CA ALA A 82 13.85 0.45 -9.39
C ALA A 82 14.65 -0.67 -8.70
N ILE A 83 13.99 -1.50 -7.89
CA ILE A 83 14.62 -2.63 -7.19
C ILE A 83 15.13 -3.68 -8.18
N SER A 84 14.36 -4.01 -9.22
CA SER A 84 14.75 -5.00 -10.21
C SER A 84 15.90 -4.54 -11.12
N GLY A 85 16.37 -3.28 -11.00
CA GLY A 85 17.48 -2.73 -11.78
C GLY A 85 17.10 -2.22 -13.18
N GLY A 86 15.81 -2.05 -13.49
CA GLY A 86 15.34 -1.46 -14.75
C GLY A 86 15.99 -2.04 -16.02
N SER A 87 16.49 -1.17 -16.90
CA SER A 87 17.20 -1.53 -18.14
C SER A 87 18.55 -2.20 -17.87
N PHE A 88 19.22 -1.86 -16.77
CA PHE A 88 20.49 -2.45 -16.35
C PHE A 88 20.35 -3.91 -15.92
N ALA A 89 19.13 -4.33 -15.53
CA ALA A 89 18.83 -5.71 -15.18
C ALA A 89 19.17 -6.68 -16.32
N THR A 90 18.88 -6.29 -17.57
CA THR A 90 19.14 -7.10 -18.76
C THR A 90 20.64 -7.34 -18.97
N PHE A 91 21.46 -6.30 -18.76
CA PHE A 91 22.91 -6.39 -18.81
C PHE A 91 23.48 -7.24 -17.67
N THR A 92 22.95 -7.10 -16.44
CA THR A 92 23.42 -7.95 -15.32
C THR A 92 23.09 -9.44 -15.52
N ARG A 93 22.06 -9.74 -16.30
CA ARG A 93 21.66 -11.12 -16.63
C ARG A 93 22.52 -11.76 -17.71
N SER A 94 23.19 -10.98 -18.56
CA SER A 94 24.11 -11.51 -19.57
C SER A 94 25.50 -11.83 -19.00
N LEU A 95 25.80 -11.42 -17.77
CA LEU A 95 27.07 -11.73 -17.12
C LEU A 95 27.05 -13.16 -16.54
N PRO A 96 28.16 -13.92 -16.64
CA PRO A 96 28.28 -15.27 -16.07
C PRO A 96 28.48 -15.21 -14.55
N VAL A 97 27.47 -14.71 -13.84
CA VAL A 97 27.50 -14.56 -12.37
C VAL A 97 26.71 -15.69 -11.75
N PRO A 98 27.23 -16.36 -10.71
CA PRO A 98 26.49 -17.41 -10.04
C PRO A 98 25.22 -16.85 -9.38
N ALA A 99 24.12 -17.62 -9.48
CA ALA A 99 22.79 -17.22 -9.05
C ALA A 99 22.69 -16.83 -7.56
N TRP A 100 23.54 -17.38 -6.69
CA TRP A 100 23.55 -17.04 -5.26
C TRP A 100 24.06 -15.61 -5.01
N ARG A 101 25.01 -15.13 -5.81
CA ARG A 101 25.59 -13.78 -5.66
C ARG A 101 24.60 -12.71 -6.14
N LEU A 102 23.85 -12.99 -7.20
CA LEU A 102 22.75 -12.12 -7.65
C LEU A 102 21.63 -12.03 -6.60
N ARG A 103 21.31 -13.15 -5.94
CA ARG A 103 20.34 -13.18 -4.83
C ARG A 103 20.74 -12.34 -3.63
N GLY A 104 22.00 -12.44 -3.20
CA GLY A 104 22.52 -11.60 -2.11
C GLY A 104 22.42 -10.11 -2.45
N VAL A 105 22.68 -9.73 -3.71
CA VAL A 105 22.54 -8.35 -4.18
C VAL A 105 21.07 -7.91 -4.19
N ASP A 106 20.15 -8.74 -4.71
CA ASP A 106 18.71 -8.42 -4.73
C ASP A 106 18.14 -8.32 -3.30
N ALA A 107 18.52 -9.23 -2.39
CA ALA A 107 18.13 -9.18 -0.98
C ALA A 107 18.67 -7.92 -0.28
N ALA A 108 19.93 -7.54 -0.54
CA ALA A 108 20.52 -6.31 0.00
C ALA A 108 19.82 -5.05 -0.52
N VAL A 109 19.48 -5.00 -1.81
CA VAL A 109 18.74 -3.88 -2.40
C VAL A 109 17.31 -3.83 -1.86
N VAL A 110 16.64 -4.96 -1.65
CA VAL A 110 15.30 -5.02 -1.03
C VAL A 110 15.36 -4.56 0.42
N ALA A 111 16.33 -5.04 1.21
CA ALA A 111 16.53 -4.59 2.58
C ALA A 111 16.72 -3.07 2.66
N LEU A 112 17.57 -2.51 1.78
CA LEU A 112 17.76 -1.06 1.69
C LEU A 112 16.48 -0.34 1.19
N ALA A 113 15.74 -0.91 0.25
CA ALA A 113 14.48 -0.32 -0.18
C ALA A 113 13.43 -0.32 0.93
N SER A 114 13.50 -1.30 1.83
CA SER A 114 12.65 -1.45 3.00
C SER A 114 13.14 -0.64 4.22
N THR A 115 14.16 0.21 4.12
CA THR A 115 14.69 0.99 5.27
C THR A 115 13.58 1.71 6.08
N PRO A 116 12.56 2.36 5.46
CA PRO A 116 11.48 2.98 6.22
C PRO A 116 10.64 1.99 7.05
N LEU A 117 10.44 0.77 6.53
CA LEU A 117 9.76 -0.31 7.25
C LEU A 117 10.65 -0.88 8.35
N LEU A 118 11.95 -1.04 8.06
CA LEU A 118 12.96 -1.48 9.02
C LEU A 118 13.16 -0.46 10.16
N LEU A 119 12.85 0.81 9.96
CA LEU A 119 12.86 1.81 11.03
C LEU A 119 11.81 1.48 12.10
N SER A 120 10.61 1.04 11.70
CA SER A 120 9.56 0.60 12.63
C SER A 120 9.99 -0.65 13.42
N VAL A 121 10.65 -1.59 12.74
CA VAL A 121 11.23 -2.79 13.35
C VAL A 121 12.34 -2.42 14.34
N ALA A 122 13.29 -1.57 13.94
CA ALA A 122 14.38 -1.12 14.79
C ALA A 122 13.84 -0.38 16.03
N ALA A 123 12.84 0.47 15.84
CA ALA A 123 12.14 1.15 16.93
C ALA A 123 11.45 0.17 17.89
N ALA A 124 10.84 -0.90 17.38
CA ALA A 124 10.25 -1.96 18.20
C ALA A 124 11.32 -2.74 18.98
N LEU A 125 12.44 -3.12 18.35
CA LEU A 125 13.56 -3.78 19.05
C LEU A 125 14.17 -2.90 20.13
N VAL A 126 14.35 -1.60 19.87
CA VAL A 126 14.81 -0.63 20.87
C VAL A 126 13.81 -0.54 22.02
N ALA A 127 12.52 -0.45 21.73
CA ALA A 127 11.49 -0.42 22.77
C ALA A 127 11.48 -1.69 23.63
N LEU A 128 11.71 -2.86 23.02
CA LEU A 128 11.78 -4.16 23.69
C LEU A 128 13.06 -4.36 24.50
N ALA A 129 14.19 -3.78 24.07
CA ALA A 129 15.47 -3.88 24.77
C ALA A 129 15.44 -3.25 26.17
N PHE A 130 14.52 -2.30 26.40
CA PHE A 130 14.33 -1.63 27.70
C PHE A 130 13.20 -2.25 28.54
N THR A 131 12.53 -3.30 28.07
CA THR A 131 11.55 -4.06 28.86
C THR A 131 12.18 -5.33 29.44
N PRO A 132 11.96 -5.64 30.73
CA PRO A 132 12.56 -6.80 31.41
C PRO A 132 11.90 -8.14 31.04
N GLU A 133 11.44 -8.30 29.81
CA GLU A 133 10.75 -9.51 29.34
C GLU A 133 11.74 -10.55 28.78
N ASN A 134 11.38 -11.83 28.90
CA ASN A 134 12.12 -12.96 28.31
C ASN A 134 12.30 -12.70 26.80
N GLY A 135 13.46 -12.98 26.19
CA GLY A 135 13.80 -12.61 24.80
C GLY A 135 12.89 -13.08 23.64
N ILE A 136 11.76 -13.72 23.95
CA ILE A 136 10.70 -14.17 23.03
C ILE A 136 10.17 -13.04 22.12
N PRO A 137 9.82 -11.83 22.61
CA PRO A 137 9.37 -10.73 21.77
C PRO A 137 10.40 -10.30 20.73
N SER A 138 11.69 -10.34 21.08
CA SER A 138 12.77 -9.98 20.16
C SER A 138 12.94 -11.01 19.05
N PHE A 139 12.85 -12.31 19.37
CA PHE A 139 12.84 -13.39 18.36
C PHE A 139 11.65 -13.27 17.42
N TYR A 140 10.47 -12.98 17.96
CA TYR A 140 9.28 -12.75 17.16
C TYR A 140 9.44 -11.60 16.16
N VAL A 141 9.98 -10.45 16.59
CA VAL A 141 10.22 -9.30 15.71
C VAL A 141 11.21 -9.66 14.60
N LEU A 142 12.26 -10.42 14.92
CA LEU A 142 13.20 -10.92 13.92
C LEU A 142 12.53 -11.87 12.92
N ASP A 143 11.74 -12.85 13.37
CA ASP A 143 11.03 -13.77 12.47
C ASP A 143 10.08 -13.02 11.54
N LEU A 144 9.29 -12.09 12.08
CA LEU A 144 8.41 -11.25 11.28
C LEU A 144 9.19 -10.48 10.20
N THR A 145 10.38 -9.97 10.51
CA THR A 145 11.22 -9.27 9.53
C THR A 145 11.76 -10.18 8.45
N LEU A 146 12.18 -11.41 8.79
CA LEU A 146 12.69 -12.35 7.80
C LEU A 146 11.56 -12.87 6.90
N ILE A 147 10.40 -13.17 7.46
CA ILE A 147 9.23 -13.64 6.70
C ILE A 147 8.74 -12.53 5.76
N THR A 148 8.61 -11.28 6.25
CA THR A 148 8.24 -10.13 5.40
C THR A 148 9.24 -9.90 4.26
N LEU A 149 10.55 -9.97 4.53
CA LEU A 149 11.59 -9.86 3.49
C LEU A 149 11.52 -11.02 2.48
N GLY A 150 11.25 -12.24 2.96
CA GLY A 150 11.02 -13.42 2.13
C GLY A 150 9.81 -13.27 1.21
N ALA A 151 8.69 -12.74 1.73
CA ALA A 151 7.49 -12.43 0.97
C ALA A 151 7.75 -11.37 -0.11
N GLN A 152 8.47 -10.29 0.25
CA GLN A 152 8.89 -9.25 -0.70
C GLN A 152 9.71 -9.83 -1.86
N LEU A 153 10.70 -10.69 -1.57
CA LEU A 153 11.54 -11.33 -2.57
C LEU A 153 10.76 -12.32 -3.44
N ALA A 154 9.87 -13.13 -2.84
CA ALA A 154 9.03 -14.08 -3.57
C ALA A 154 8.11 -13.39 -4.59
N VAL A 155 7.52 -12.26 -4.20
CA VAL A 155 6.65 -11.47 -5.07
C VAL A 155 7.44 -10.78 -6.19
N LEU A 156 8.62 -10.23 -5.89
CA LEU A 156 9.50 -9.63 -6.91
C LEU A 156 9.90 -10.64 -7.99
N ASN A 157 10.24 -11.86 -7.57
CA ASN A 157 10.68 -12.95 -8.43
C ASN A 157 9.52 -13.76 -9.06
N ARG A 158 8.26 -13.40 -8.76
CA ARG A 158 7.04 -14.08 -9.23
C ARG A 158 7.01 -15.58 -8.91
N SER A 159 7.65 -16.00 -7.82
CA SER A 159 7.77 -17.41 -7.44
C SER A 159 6.70 -17.79 -6.42
N LEU A 160 5.48 -18.07 -6.90
CA LEU A 160 4.35 -18.52 -6.04
C LEU A 160 4.67 -19.81 -5.27
N ARG A 161 5.65 -20.60 -5.73
CA ARG A 161 6.12 -21.82 -5.04
C ARG A 161 6.64 -21.54 -3.63
N ASN A 162 7.06 -20.32 -3.34
CA ASN A 162 7.57 -19.92 -2.02
C ASN A 162 6.46 -19.41 -1.10
N ALA A 163 5.21 -19.33 -1.56
CA ALA A 163 4.09 -18.92 -0.71
C ALA A 163 3.82 -19.95 0.40
N VAL A 164 3.86 -21.25 0.07
CA VAL A 164 3.61 -22.33 1.04
C VAL A 164 4.51 -22.25 2.28
N PRO A 165 5.86 -22.23 2.14
CA PRO A 165 6.72 -22.16 3.33
C PRO A 165 6.60 -20.83 4.09
N LEU A 166 6.26 -19.71 3.43
CA LEU A 166 6.00 -18.44 4.13
C LEU A 166 4.70 -18.50 4.96
N VAL A 167 3.64 -19.13 4.43
CA VAL A 167 2.41 -19.38 5.19
C VAL A 167 2.70 -20.30 6.38
N THR A 168 3.51 -21.34 6.19
CA THR A 168 3.93 -22.22 7.29
C THR A 168 4.73 -21.46 8.35
N ALA A 169 5.65 -20.56 7.94
CA ALA A 169 6.41 -19.73 8.87
C ALA A 169 5.50 -18.78 9.68
N ASN A 170 4.48 -18.19 9.05
CA ASN A 170 3.49 -17.36 9.73
C ASN A 170 2.64 -18.13 10.73
N ALA A 171 2.22 -19.35 10.39
CA ALA A 171 1.49 -20.21 11.31
C ALA A 171 2.33 -20.55 12.55
N LEU A 172 3.61 -20.87 12.36
CA LEU A 172 4.56 -21.12 13.45
C LEU A 172 4.84 -19.88 14.29
N LEU A 173 4.97 -18.71 13.66
CA LEU A 173 5.17 -17.43 14.33
C LEU A 173 4.00 -17.06 15.23
N VAL A 174 2.76 -17.22 14.76
CA VAL A 174 1.54 -16.97 15.55
C VAL A 174 1.39 -18.02 16.66
N ALA A 175 1.65 -19.30 16.37
CA ALA A 175 1.61 -20.36 17.38
C ALA A 175 2.67 -20.17 18.48
N GLY A 176 3.85 -19.66 18.13
CA GLY A 176 4.91 -19.33 19.07
C GLY A 176 4.53 -18.21 20.06
N LEU A 177 3.68 -17.26 19.65
CA LEU A 177 3.15 -16.22 20.54
C LEU A 177 2.08 -16.73 21.52
N GLN A 178 1.36 -17.79 21.14
CA GLN A 178 0.26 -18.35 21.94
C GLN A 178 0.74 -19.40 22.94
N THR A 179 1.99 -19.85 22.79
CA THR A 179 2.60 -20.85 23.66
C THR A 179 3.58 -20.18 24.62
N SER A 180 3.84 -20.82 25.76
CA SER A 180 4.77 -20.33 26.78
C SER A 180 5.93 -21.29 26.98
N GLY A 181 7.10 -20.76 27.35
CA GLY A 181 8.28 -21.56 27.71
C GLY A 181 9.03 -22.13 26.50
N SER A 182 9.60 -23.33 26.65
CA SER A 182 10.48 -23.96 25.65
C SER A 182 9.80 -24.19 24.28
N LEU A 183 8.49 -24.49 24.29
CA LEU A 183 7.70 -24.69 23.08
C LEU A 183 7.58 -23.41 22.24
N ALA A 184 7.50 -22.24 22.87
CA ALA A 184 7.48 -20.96 22.17
C ALA A 184 8.80 -20.73 21.42
N PHE A 185 9.92 -21.01 22.09
CA PHE A 185 11.24 -20.89 21.47
C PHE A 185 11.45 -21.86 20.32
N SER A 186 10.98 -23.11 20.43
CA SER A 186 11.12 -24.09 19.36
C SER A 186 10.26 -23.73 18.13
N MET A 187 9.05 -23.20 18.35
CA MET A 187 8.17 -22.73 17.26
C MET A 187 8.74 -21.50 16.55
N LEU A 188 9.25 -20.51 17.31
CA LEU A 188 9.92 -19.34 16.74
C LEU A 188 11.21 -19.73 16.01
N ALA A 189 12.06 -20.57 16.61
CA ALA A 189 13.26 -21.09 15.94
C ALA A 189 12.91 -21.87 14.65
N GLY A 190 11.79 -22.60 14.65
CA GLY A 190 11.23 -23.24 13.46
C GLY A 190 10.81 -22.24 12.39
N ALA A 191 10.09 -21.17 12.77
CA ALA A 191 9.71 -20.08 11.87
C ALA A 191 10.94 -19.38 11.26
N LEU A 192 11.98 -19.13 12.07
CA LEU A 192 13.27 -18.59 11.65
C LEU A 192 13.95 -19.51 10.63
N GLY A 193 14.02 -20.81 10.94
CA GLY A 193 14.61 -21.82 10.06
C GLY A 193 13.90 -21.88 8.70
N VAL A 194 12.56 -21.90 8.70
CA VAL A 194 11.76 -21.91 7.47
C VAL A 194 11.97 -20.60 6.69
N SER A 195 11.94 -19.44 7.34
CA SER A 195 12.13 -18.15 6.66
C SER A 195 13.52 -18.04 6.03
N VAL A 196 14.60 -18.38 6.75
CA VAL A 196 15.97 -18.43 6.21
C VAL A 196 16.07 -19.42 5.05
N TRP A 197 15.46 -20.60 5.18
CA TRP A 197 15.43 -21.60 4.12
C TRP A 197 14.74 -21.09 2.85
N THR A 198 13.62 -20.36 2.99
CA THR A 198 12.95 -19.75 1.83
C THR A 198 13.84 -18.74 1.13
N LEU A 199 14.52 -17.87 1.88
CA LEU A 199 15.45 -16.88 1.34
C LEU A 199 16.59 -17.54 0.54
N ILE A 200 17.12 -18.66 1.04
CA ILE A 200 18.19 -19.42 0.37
C ILE A 200 17.66 -20.12 -0.89
N ARG A 201 16.44 -20.67 -0.87
CA ARG A 201 15.89 -21.49 -1.97
C ARG A 201 15.10 -20.74 -3.04
N VAL A 202 14.88 -19.43 -2.93
CA VAL A 202 14.21 -18.67 -4.00
C VAL A 202 14.98 -18.84 -5.32
N PRO A 203 14.39 -19.39 -6.39
CA PRO A 203 15.08 -19.50 -7.67
C PRO A 203 15.33 -18.11 -8.25
N ALA A 204 16.59 -17.81 -8.58
CA ALA A 204 17.03 -16.53 -9.14
C ALA A 204 16.56 -16.28 -10.58
N VAL A 205 16.00 -17.30 -11.23
CA VAL A 205 15.67 -17.28 -12.64
C VAL A 205 14.17 -17.53 -12.77
N PRO A 206 13.36 -16.50 -13.08
CA PRO A 206 12.11 -16.80 -13.75
C PRO A 206 12.49 -17.45 -15.08
N ALA A 207 12.02 -18.67 -15.33
CA ALA A 207 11.90 -19.14 -16.70
C ALA A 207 11.18 -18.02 -17.48
N PRO A 208 11.58 -17.71 -18.72
CA PRO A 208 10.81 -16.85 -19.60
C PRO A 208 9.53 -17.58 -19.97
N ARG A 209 8.61 -17.76 -19.01
CA ARG A 209 7.20 -17.80 -19.31
C ARG A 209 6.87 -16.37 -19.70
N GLN A 210 7.14 -16.06 -20.97
CA GLN A 210 6.13 -15.39 -21.75
C GLN A 210 4.84 -16.08 -21.33
N TRP A 211 3.99 -15.37 -20.60
CA TRP A 211 2.58 -15.61 -20.79
C TRP A 211 2.38 -15.25 -22.26
N GLN A 212 2.66 -16.21 -23.15
CA GLN A 212 1.78 -16.51 -24.25
C GLN A 212 0.46 -16.86 -23.55
N LEU A 213 -0.21 -15.83 -23.03
CA LEU A 213 -1.64 -15.76 -23.27
C LEU A 213 -1.70 -15.99 -24.76
N GLY A 214 -2.23 -17.16 -25.15
CA GLY A 214 -2.69 -17.36 -26.49
C GLY A 214 -3.33 -16.07 -26.96
N SER A 215 -3.00 -15.72 -28.20
CA SER A 215 -3.70 -14.74 -29.02
C SER A 215 -5.03 -14.33 -28.40
N LEU A 216 -5.14 -13.02 -28.10
CA LEU A 216 -6.35 -12.34 -27.68
C LEU A 216 -7.49 -12.57 -28.68
N GLN A 217 -8.09 -13.76 -28.65
CA GLN A 217 -9.31 -14.12 -29.37
C GLN A 217 -10.31 -14.87 -28.49
N VAL A 218 -10.01 -15.14 -27.21
CA VAL A 218 -10.90 -15.91 -26.31
C VAL A 218 -11.45 -15.09 -25.13
N ILE A 219 -11.49 -13.75 -25.24
CA ILE A 219 -12.38 -12.93 -24.40
C ILE A 219 -13.41 -12.22 -25.30
N ALA A 220 -14.16 -13.03 -26.04
CA ALA A 220 -15.49 -12.69 -26.47
C ALA A 220 -16.44 -13.65 -25.72
N PRO A 221 -16.85 -13.28 -24.50
CA PRO A 221 -18.28 -13.05 -24.30
C PRO A 221 -18.63 -11.93 -23.28
N ALA A 222 -17.68 -11.11 -22.82
CA ALA A 222 -17.96 -10.01 -21.87
C ALA A 222 -18.11 -8.62 -22.53
N ALA A 223 -18.25 -8.57 -23.86
CA ALA A 223 -18.31 -7.34 -24.64
C ALA A 223 -19.60 -6.51 -24.42
N GLY A 224 -20.58 -7.03 -23.68
CA GLY A 224 -21.85 -6.34 -23.41
C GLY A 224 -21.91 -5.49 -22.13
N LEU A 225 -20.97 -5.65 -21.18
CA LEU A 225 -21.08 -5.04 -19.84
C LEU A 225 -20.36 -3.70 -19.68
N LEU A 226 -19.34 -3.41 -20.49
CA LEU A 226 -18.54 -2.20 -20.38
C LEU A 226 -18.36 -1.56 -21.75
N SER A 227 -18.60 -0.24 -21.83
CA SER A 227 -18.35 0.54 -23.05
C SER A 227 -16.87 0.39 -23.50
N PRO A 228 -16.56 0.56 -24.80
CA PRO A 228 -15.18 0.50 -25.31
C PRO A 228 -14.20 1.43 -24.55
N SER A 229 -14.70 2.57 -24.06
CA SER A 229 -13.95 3.48 -23.18
C SER A 229 -13.60 2.87 -21.82
N GLY A 230 -14.53 2.12 -21.21
CA GLY A 230 -14.30 1.46 -19.93
C GLY A 230 -13.21 0.39 -20.02
N TRP A 231 -13.18 -0.37 -21.12
CA TRP A 231 -12.11 -1.35 -21.38
C TRP A 231 -10.73 -0.73 -21.51
N VAL A 232 -10.63 0.42 -22.18
CA VAL A 232 -9.37 1.18 -22.27
C VAL A 232 -8.92 1.61 -20.88
N GLN A 233 -9.82 2.12 -20.05
CA GLN A 233 -9.49 2.57 -18.70
C GLN A 233 -9.08 1.42 -17.78
N VAL A 234 -9.77 0.28 -17.83
CA VAL A 234 -9.38 -0.95 -17.11
C VAL A 234 -8.00 -1.43 -17.58
N GLY A 235 -7.72 -1.38 -18.89
CA GLY A 235 -6.40 -1.70 -19.44
C GLY A 235 -5.29 -0.79 -18.91
N ILE A 236 -5.56 0.53 -18.83
CA ILE A 236 -4.62 1.52 -18.27
C ILE A 236 -4.36 1.24 -16.78
N LEU A 237 -5.41 1.02 -15.98
CA LEU A 237 -5.30 0.70 -14.56
C LEU A 237 -4.55 -0.62 -14.34
N ARG A 238 -4.83 -1.65 -15.16
CA ARG A 238 -4.13 -2.94 -15.11
C ARG A 238 -2.64 -2.82 -15.44
N SER A 239 -2.28 -1.94 -16.38
CA SER A 239 -0.87 -1.68 -16.69
C SER A 239 -0.10 -1.02 -15.53
N HIS A 240 -0.83 -0.39 -14.60
CA HIS A 240 -0.33 0.21 -13.37
C HIS A 240 -0.86 -0.50 -12.12
N ALA A 241 -1.12 -1.82 -12.20
CA ALA A 241 -1.79 -2.57 -11.14
C ALA A 241 -1.13 -2.40 -9.76
N SER A 242 0.21 -2.35 -9.66
CA SER A 242 0.86 -2.18 -8.35
C SER A 242 0.56 -0.84 -7.68
N THR A 243 0.45 0.26 -8.44
CA THR A 243 0.11 1.57 -7.87
C THR A 243 -1.37 1.66 -7.53
N VAL A 244 -2.25 1.08 -8.36
CA VAL A 244 -3.69 0.99 -8.11
C VAL A 244 -3.96 0.15 -6.85
N THR A 245 -3.34 -1.02 -6.72
CA THR A 245 -3.49 -1.87 -5.53
C THR A 245 -2.94 -1.18 -4.29
N GLY A 246 -1.78 -0.51 -4.37
CA GLY A 246 -1.23 0.23 -3.23
C GLY A 246 -2.14 1.36 -2.76
N ARG A 247 -2.73 2.13 -3.69
CA ARG A 247 -3.70 3.19 -3.36
C ARG A 247 -5.02 2.61 -2.85
N GLY A 248 -5.50 1.51 -3.43
CA GLY A 248 -6.69 0.80 -2.95
C GLY A 248 -6.51 0.27 -1.52
N ALA A 249 -5.34 -0.26 -1.19
CA ALA A 249 -5.00 -0.67 0.17
C ALA A 249 -4.99 0.52 1.14
N LEU A 250 -4.46 1.68 0.74
CA LEU A 250 -4.52 2.90 1.55
C LEU A 250 -5.96 3.37 1.78
N MET A 251 -6.80 3.36 0.74
CA MET A 251 -8.23 3.69 0.88
C MET A 251 -8.96 2.70 1.80
N ALA A 252 -8.70 1.40 1.64
CA ALA A 252 -9.24 0.36 2.50
C ALA A 252 -8.82 0.55 3.96
N ALA A 253 -7.53 0.82 4.19
CA ALA A 253 -7.00 1.09 5.52
C ALA A 253 -7.64 2.33 6.14
N THR A 254 -7.82 3.42 5.37
CA THR A 254 -8.51 4.62 5.87
C THR A 254 -9.98 4.34 6.22
N ALA A 255 -10.69 3.55 5.41
CA ALA A 255 -12.07 3.17 5.71
C ALA A 255 -12.16 2.28 6.95
N ALA A 256 -11.29 1.27 7.06
CA ALA A 256 -11.25 0.36 8.21
C ALA A 256 -10.90 1.09 9.51
N ALA A 257 -9.89 1.98 9.48
CA ALA A 257 -9.52 2.81 10.63
C ALA A 257 -10.67 3.73 11.07
N THR A 258 -11.42 4.26 10.09
CA THR A 258 -12.60 5.10 10.35
C THR A 258 -13.71 4.31 11.04
N CYS A 259 -14.03 3.11 10.54
CA CYS A 259 -15.02 2.24 11.18
C CYS A 259 -14.61 1.84 12.60
N TYR A 260 -13.33 1.47 12.79
CA TYR A 260 -12.79 1.10 14.10
C TYR A 260 -12.89 2.25 15.11
N LEU A 261 -12.42 3.45 14.75
CA LEU A 261 -12.49 4.62 15.63
C LEU A 261 -13.94 5.06 15.91
N SER A 262 -14.82 4.96 14.91
CA SER A 262 -16.25 5.26 15.09
C SER A 262 -16.90 4.30 16.09
N ALA A 263 -16.60 3.01 15.99
CA ALA A 263 -17.07 2.00 16.95
C ALA A 263 -16.46 2.21 18.34
N LEU A 264 -15.18 2.57 18.42
CA LEU A 264 -14.50 2.87 19.69
C LEU A 264 -15.13 4.06 20.42
N TRP A 265 -15.64 5.05 19.68
CA TRP A 265 -16.36 6.20 20.25
C TRP A 265 -17.85 5.95 20.43
N ALA A 266 -18.32 4.70 20.31
CA ALA A 266 -19.73 4.35 20.40
C ALA A 266 -20.62 5.23 19.50
N PHE A 267 -20.10 5.63 18.34
CA PHE A 267 -20.79 6.43 17.34
C PHE A 267 -21.27 7.82 17.79
N ASP A 268 -20.54 8.46 18.71
CA ASP A 268 -20.77 9.86 19.10
C ASP A 268 -20.66 10.85 17.90
N ILE A 269 -20.99 12.12 18.11
CA ILE A 269 -20.97 13.20 17.10
C ILE A 269 -19.63 13.31 16.35
N ARG A 270 -18.53 12.92 17.00
CA ARG A 270 -17.18 12.86 16.43
C ARG A 270 -17.05 11.86 15.27
N ALA A 271 -17.87 10.80 15.25
CA ALA A 271 -17.84 9.78 14.21
C ALA A 271 -18.29 10.32 12.85
N LYS A 272 -19.29 11.23 12.83
CA LYS A 272 -19.74 11.91 11.59
C LYS A 272 -18.62 12.75 10.97
N ALA A 273 -17.98 13.56 11.81
CA ALA A 273 -16.81 14.37 11.44
C ALA A 273 -15.67 13.51 10.89
N LEU A 274 -15.36 12.39 11.57
CA LEU A 274 -14.32 11.47 11.14
C LEU A 274 -14.63 10.85 9.77
N VAL A 275 -15.86 10.38 9.53
CA VAL A 275 -16.27 9.81 8.24
C VAL A 275 -16.15 10.84 7.11
N LEU A 276 -16.52 12.08 7.37
CA LEU A 276 -16.39 13.17 6.40
C LEU A 276 -14.93 13.50 6.07
N MET A 277 -14.05 13.54 7.08
CA MET A 277 -12.60 13.69 6.86
C MET A 277 -12.01 12.50 6.11
N ALA A 278 -12.39 11.27 6.47
CA ALA A 278 -11.93 10.05 5.82
C ALA A 278 -12.33 9.99 4.35
N GLN A 279 -13.57 10.39 4.02
CA GLN A 279 -14.03 10.53 2.64
C GLN A 279 -13.14 11.49 1.85
N ALA A 280 -12.80 12.65 2.40
CA ALA A 280 -11.91 13.61 1.75
C ALA A 280 -10.52 12.99 1.49
N VAL A 281 -9.95 12.28 2.46
CA VAL A 281 -8.66 11.57 2.33
C VAL A 281 -8.72 10.50 1.23
N ILE A 282 -9.76 9.66 1.22
CA ILE A 282 -9.96 8.62 0.20
C ILE A 282 -10.04 9.25 -1.19
N LEU A 283 -10.77 10.36 -1.35
CA LEU A 283 -10.91 11.07 -2.62
C LEU A 283 -9.60 11.71 -3.09
N VAL A 284 -8.76 12.23 -2.18
CA VAL A 284 -7.41 12.72 -2.51
C VAL A 284 -6.52 11.58 -2.99
N ILE A 285 -6.54 10.42 -2.32
CA ILE A 285 -5.79 9.23 -2.75
C ILE A 285 -6.29 8.78 -4.12
N ALA A 286 -7.61 8.80 -4.35
CA ALA A 286 -8.21 8.40 -5.61
C ALA A 286 -7.84 9.33 -6.76
N ALA A 287 -7.83 10.65 -6.52
CA ALA A 287 -7.47 11.66 -7.51
C ALA A 287 -6.04 11.48 -8.08
N MET A 288 -5.14 10.79 -7.37
CA MET A 288 -3.81 10.48 -7.89
C MET A 288 -3.86 9.60 -9.16
N HIS A 289 -4.95 8.87 -9.41
CA HIS A 289 -5.14 8.08 -10.63
C HIS A 289 -5.35 8.95 -11.89
N PHE A 290 -5.82 10.20 -11.73
CA PHE A 290 -5.93 11.13 -12.87
C PHE A 290 -4.60 11.30 -13.61
N ARG A 291 -3.48 11.21 -12.88
CA ARG A 291 -2.17 11.34 -13.48
C ARG A 291 -1.82 10.17 -14.39
N GLU A 292 -2.10 8.94 -13.96
CA GLU A 292 -1.85 7.74 -14.75
C GLU A 292 -2.73 7.71 -16.00
N LEU A 293 -4.01 8.08 -15.84
CA LEU A 293 -4.95 8.26 -16.95
C LEU A 293 -4.44 9.33 -17.92
N SER A 294 -4.05 10.51 -17.44
CA SER A 294 -3.55 11.59 -18.32
C SER A 294 -2.29 11.20 -19.10
N GLN A 295 -1.37 10.46 -18.47
CA GLN A 295 -0.14 10.00 -19.13
C GLN A 295 -0.41 8.96 -20.20
N ALA A 296 -1.32 8.02 -19.93
CA ALA A 296 -1.74 7.02 -20.91
C ALA A 296 -2.44 7.68 -22.11
N HIS A 297 -3.34 8.63 -21.85
CA HIS A 297 -4.01 9.39 -22.88
C HIS A 297 -3.05 10.25 -23.72
N HIS A 298 -2.02 10.84 -23.11
CA HIS A 298 -1.00 11.57 -23.86
C HIS A 298 -0.22 10.68 -24.82
N ARG A 299 0.14 9.46 -24.40
CA ARG A 299 0.81 8.49 -25.30
C ARG A 299 -0.11 8.03 -26.44
N ALA A 300 -1.41 7.93 -26.17
CA ALA A 300 -2.43 7.62 -27.16
C ALA A 300 -2.97 8.85 -27.89
N ALA A 301 -2.40 10.04 -27.71
CA ALA A 301 -2.95 11.29 -28.23
C ALA A 301 -3.04 11.30 -29.76
N HIS A 302 -2.05 10.73 -30.44
CA HIS A 302 -2.05 10.64 -31.91
C HIS A 302 -3.22 9.82 -32.44
N PHE A 303 -3.54 8.69 -31.79
CA PHE A 303 -4.65 7.83 -32.17
C PHE A 303 -6.02 8.35 -31.70
N THR A 304 -6.08 8.97 -30.52
CA THR A 304 -7.35 9.50 -29.98
C THR A 304 -7.81 10.76 -30.69
N ARG A 305 -6.88 11.56 -31.25
CA ARG A 305 -7.20 12.74 -32.06
C ARG A 305 -7.79 12.41 -33.43
N SER A 306 -7.53 11.21 -33.97
CA SER A 306 -8.16 10.77 -35.23
C SER A 306 -9.59 10.24 -35.04
N LEU A 307 -10.06 10.08 -33.79
CA LEU A 307 -11.43 9.67 -33.51
C LEU A 307 -12.34 10.91 -33.43
N PRO A 308 -13.57 10.84 -33.96
CA PRO A 308 -14.57 11.91 -33.86
C PRO A 308 -15.19 11.94 -32.45
N ARG A 309 -14.37 12.16 -31.41
CA ARG A 309 -14.81 12.25 -30.02
C ARG A 309 -14.50 13.63 -29.44
N ARG A 310 -15.51 14.25 -28.83
CA ARG A 310 -15.30 15.51 -28.10
C ARG A 310 -14.42 15.27 -26.87
N PRO A 311 -13.46 16.16 -26.57
CA PRO A 311 -12.54 16.01 -25.45
C PRO A 311 -13.27 15.95 -24.10
N ILE A 312 -14.45 16.57 -23.98
CA ILE A 312 -15.29 16.57 -22.77
C ILE A 312 -15.68 15.14 -22.36
N TRP A 313 -16.02 14.26 -23.30
CA TRP A 313 -16.42 12.89 -22.98
C TRP A 313 -15.29 12.06 -22.36
N GLN A 314 -14.06 12.32 -22.79
CA GLN A 314 -12.89 11.70 -22.18
C GLN A 314 -12.68 12.21 -20.75
N THR A 315 -12.91 13.51 -20.52
CA THR A 315 -12.80 14.08 -19.17
C THR A 315 -13.84 13.52 -18.19
N LEU A 316 -15.07 13.33 -18.66
CA LEU A 316 -16.15 12.73 -17.87
C LEU A 316 -15.87 11.26 -17.58
N ALA A 317 -15.35 10.53 -18.57
CA ALA A 317 -14.95 9.14 -18.39
C ALA A 317 -13.83 9.01 -17.34
N ASP A 318 -12.83 9.90 -17.35
CA ASP A 318 -11.76 9.89 -16.34
C ASP A 318 -12.33 10.13 -14.94
N ILE A 319 -13.20 11.12 -14.77
CA ILE A 319 -13.86 11.42 -13.48
C ILE A 319 -14.69 10.21 -13.02
N ALA A 320 -15.49 9.63 -13.92
CA ALA A 320 -16.31 8.47 -13.61
C ALA A 320 -15.46 7.27 -13.16
N THR A 321 -14.29 7.03 -13.76
CA THR A 321 -13.41 5.95 -13.30
C THR A 321 -12.81 6.17 -11.94
N VAL A 322 -12.33 7.38 -11.66
CA VAL A 322 -11.78 7.71 -10.34
C VAL A 322 -12.87 7.60 -9.28
N LEU A 323 -14.08 8.08 -9.60
CA LEU A 323 -15.24 7.95 -8.72
C LEU A 323 -15.59 6.48 -8.48
N CYS A 324 -15.64 5.65 -9.52
CA CYS A 324 -15.97 4.22 -9.41
C CYS A 324 -14.97 3.47 -8.51
N VAL A 325 -13.67 3.74 -8.67
CA VAL A 325 -12.63 3.16 -7.81
C VAL A 325 -12.77 3.64 -6.37
N ALA A 326 -13.04 4.93 -6.14
CA ALA A 326 -13.19 5.49 -4.80
C ALA A 326 -14.49 5.05 -4.11
N PHE A 327 -15.58 4.91 -4.87
CA PHE A 327 -16.94 4.66 -4.38
C PHE A 327 -17.00 3.41 -3.50
N VAL A 328 -16.30 2.34 -3.90
CA VAL A 328 -16.20 1.09 -3.13
C VAL A 328 -15.73 1.33 -1.68
N PHE A 329 -14.89 2.34 -1.45
CA PHE A 329 -14.35 2.66 -0.13
C PHE A 329 -15.11 3.78 0.57
N VAL A 330 -15.52 4.82 -0.18
CA VAL A 330 -16.24 5.98 0.36
C VAL A 330 -17.60 5.59 0.94
N VAL A 331 -18.28 4.59 0.36
CA VAL A 331 -19.61 4.14 0.83
C VAL A 331 -19.55 3.48 2.21
N ILE A 332 -18.43 2.86 2.57
CA ILE A 332 -18.31 2.05 3.79
C ILE A 332 -18.63 2.88 5.04
N GLY A 333 -18.03 4.06 5.19
CA GLY A 333 -18.21 4.92 6.37
C GLY A 333 -19.66 5.38 6.59
N PRO A 334 -20.29 6.06 5.60
CA PRO A 334 -21.67 6.52 5.72
C PRO A 334 -22.69 5.39 5.93
N VAL A 335 -22.51 4.24 5.26
CA VAL A 335 -23.37 3.06 5.47
C VAL A 335 -23.17 2.48 6.86
N PHE A 336 -21.93 2.42 7.34
CA PHE A 336 -21.62 1.94 8.69
C PHE A 336 -22.25 2.84 9.77
N LEU A 337 -22.24 4.17 9.60
CA LEU A 337 -22.96 5.08 10.50
C LEU A 337 -24.48 4.86 10.46
N ALA A 338 -25.04 4.62 9.27
CA ALA A 338 -26.49 4.45 9.11
C ALA A 338 -27.01 3.15 9.73
N ILE A 339 -26.29 2.04 9.55
CA ILE A 339 -26.63 0.73 10.15
C ILE A 339 -26.61 0.81 11.69
N ASN A 340 -25.69 1.58 12.27
CA ASN A 340 -25.55 1.73 13.72
C ASN A 340 -26.40 2.88 14.31
N GLY A 341 -27.32 3.47 13.53
CA GLY A 341 -28.24 4.51 14.00
C GLY A 341 -27.61 5.88 14.28
N ALA A 342 -26.33 6.06 13.97
CA ALA A 342 -25.59 7.30 14.20
C ALA A 342 -25.91 8.41 13.19
N MET A 343 -26.45 8.01 12.02
CA MET A 343 -26.83 8.90 10.94
C MET A 343 -28.08 8.35 10.24
N PRO A 344 -29.09 9.17 9.93
CA PRO A 344 -30.26 8.67 9.22
C PRO A 344 -29.92 8.30 7.78
N PHE A 345 -30.53 7.22 7.27
CA PHE A 345 -30.28 6.68 5.92
C PHE A 345 -30.49 7.70 4.79
N TRP A 346 -31.36 8.69 4.97
CA TRP A 346 -31.60 9.74 3.96
C TRP A 346 -30.44 10.75 3.86
N GLN A 347 -29.60 10.90 4.89
CA GLN A 347 -28.42 11.77 4.82
C GLN A 347 -27.21 11.08 4.15
N THR A 348 -27.22 9.75 4.01
CA THR A 348 -26.15 8.99 3.35
C THR A 348 -25.96 9.37 1.86
N PRO A 349 -27.00 9.37 0.99
CA PRO A 349 -26.84 9.76 -0.41
C PRO A 349 -26.30 11.18 -0.63
N PRO A 350 -26.79 12.25 0.04
CA PRO A 350 -26.24 13.59 -0.17
C PRO A 350 -24.78 13.71 0.27
N LEU A 351 -24.35 12.98 1.31
CA LEU A 351 -22.94 12.94 1.73
C LEU A 351 -22.04 12.32 0.64
N LEU A 352 -22.51 11.24 0.01
CA LEU A 352 -21.80 10.60 -1.11
C LEU A 352 -21.74 11.53 -2.34
N LEU A 353 -22.86 12.18 -2.67
CA LEU A 353 -22.95 13.10 -3.80
C LEU A 353 -22.06 14.34 -3.61
N ALA A 354 -21.91 14.82 -2.38
CA ALA A 354 -21.02 15.94 -2.06
C ALA A 354 -19.54 15.66 -2.43
N GLY A 355 -19.13 14.39 -2.53
CA GLY A 355 -17.79 14.00 -2.95
C GLY A 355 -17.51 14.19 -4.46
N ILE A 356 -18.54 14.20 -5.30
CA ILE A 356 -18.41 14.36 -6.76
C ILE A 356 -17.71 15.69 -7.14
N PRO A 357 -18.16 16.87 -6.65
CA PRO A 357 -17.49 18.13 -6.97
C PRO A 357 -16.05 18.15 -6.48
N LEU A 358 -15.74 17.53 -5.33
CA LEU A 358 -14.37 17.43 -4.85
C LEU A 358 -13.48 16.68 -5.83
N VAL A 359 -13.92 15.53 -6.34
CA VAL A 359 -13.15 14.75 -7.35
C VAL A 359 -12.94 15.56 -8.63
N ALA A 360 -13.95 16.29 -9.08
CA ALA A 360 -13.83 17.15 -10.26
C ALA A 360 -12.81 18.28 -10.05
N VAL A 361 -12.79 18.91 -8.87
CA VAL A 361 -11.86 19.98 -8.51
C VAL A 361 -10.44 19.45 -8.30
N LEU A 362 -10.27 18.29 -7.65
CA LEU A 362 -8.98 17.62 -7.44
C LEU A 362 -8.27 17.25 -8.74
N ARG A 363 -8.98 17.22 -9.87
CA ARG A 363 -8.37 17.06 -11.20
C ARG A 363 -7.46 18.23 -11.59
N LEU A 364 -7.81 19.46 -11.19
CA LEU A 364 -7.06 20.68 -11.52
C LEU A 364 -5.61 20.65 -11.01
N PRO A 365 -5.33 20.42 -9.71
CA PRO A 365 -3.96 20.39 -9.21
C PRO A 365 -3.15 19.25 -9.83
N GLN A 366 -3.78 18.13 -10.15
CA GLN A 366 -3.11 16.99 -10.80
C GLN A 366 -2.69 17.28 -12.24
N ARG A 367 -3.43 18.15 -12.95
CA ARG A 367 -3.16 18.53 -14.34
C ARG A 367 -2.16 19.68 -14.46
N PHE A 368 -2.36 20.75 -13.69
CA PHE A 368 -1.63 22.01 -13.89
C PHE A 368 -0.41 22.17 -12.97
N ALA A 369 -0.42 21.54 -11.79
CA ALA A 369 0.64 21.70 -10.80
C ALA A 369 1.16 20.34 -10.27
N PRO A 370 1.71 19.46 -11.14
CA PRO A 370 2.07 18.08 -10.77
C PRO A 370 3.19 17.95 -9.73
N ARG A 371 3.89 19.06 -9.41
CA ARG A 371 4.90 19.15 -8.35
C ARG A 371 4.30 19.53 -6.98
N GLN A 372 3.17 20.24 -6.96
CA GLN A 372 2.50 20.73 -5.77
C GLN A 372 1.12 20.07 -5.58
N SER A 373 0.79 19.05 -6.39
CA SER A 373 -0.56 18.50 -6.46
C SER A 373 -1.03 17.85 -5.16
N VAL A 374 -0.10 17.36 -4.34
CA VAL A 374 -0.42 16.79 -3.02
C VAL A 374 -0.81 17.88 -2.03
N LEU A 375 -0.03 18.97 -1.95
CA LEU A 375 -0.32 20.10 -1.06
C LEU A 375 -1.60 20.84 -1.49
N LEU A 376 -1.75 21.11 -2.79
CA LEU A 376 -2.96 21.73 -3.34
C LEU A 376 -4.18 20.80 -3.20
N GLY A 377 -4.00 19.50 -3.39
CA GLY A 377 -5.07 18.52 -3.17
C GLY A 377 -5.52 18.45 -1.71
N ALA A 378 -4.58 18.44 -0.77
CA ALA A 378 -4.86 18.43 0.67
C ALA A 378 -5.55 19.71 1.14
N THR A 379 -5.10 20.88 0.66
CA THR A 379 -5.73 22.17 0.97
C THR A 379 -7.14 22.27 0.38
N LEU A 380 -7.35 21.83 -0.86
CA LEU A 380 -8.69 21.76 -1.46
C LEU A 380 -9.62 20.79 -0.71
N ALA A 381 -9.09 19.64 -0.29
CA ALA A 381 -9.84 18.69 0.53
C ALA A 381 -10.21 19.29 1.89
N ALA A 382 -9.29 19.98 2.56
CA ALA A 382 -9.55 20.66 3.82
C ALA A 382 -10.60 21.78 3.67
N LEU A 383 -10.52 22.58 2.60
CA LEU A 383 -11.52 23.60 2.29
C LEU A 383 -12.90 22.98 2.01
N TRP A 384 -12.95 21.88 1.26
CA TRP A 384 -14.18 21.14 1.02
C TRP A 384 -14.77 20.57 2.32
N VAL A 385 -13.92 19.98 3.17
CA VAL A 385 -14.34 19.49 4.50
C VAL A 385 -14.96 20.63 5.30
N ALA A 386 -14.31 21.80 5.38
CA ALA A 386 -14.82 22.96 6.10
C ALA A 386 -16.16 23.48 5.53
N ALA A 387 -16.32 23.47 4.21
CA ALA A 387 -17.55 23.91 3.54
C ALA A 387 -18.72 22.93 3.75
N VAL A 388 -18.45 21.63 3.78
CA VAL A 388 -19.48 20.57 3.90
C VAL A 388 -19.82 20.25 5.35
N TRP A 389 -18.89 20.51 6.29
CA TRP A 389 -19.04 20.29 7.73
C TRP A 389 -20.38 20.73 8.34
N PRO A 390 -20.87 21.97 8.14
CA PRO A 390 -22.09 22.44 8.80
C PRO A 390 -23.37 21.75 8.33
N TYR A 391 -23.34 21.03 7.20
CA TYR A 391 -24.52 20.35 6.65
C TYR A 391 -24.71 18.91 7.17
N PHE A 392 -23.66 18.31 7.76
CA PHE A 392 -23.66 16.90 8.13
C PHE A 392 -23.24 16.62 9.57
N VAL A 393 -22.49 17.54 10.21
CA VAL A 393 -22.02 17.37 11.59
C VAL A 393 -22.87 18.15 12.60
N HIS A 394 -23.37 19.32 12.19
CA HIS A 394 -24.39 20.09 12.90
C HIS A 394 -25.77 19.69 12.40
#